data_AF-A0A8S3QGU3-F1
#
_entry.id   AF-A0A8S3QGU3-F1
#
_cell.length_a   1.000
_cell.length_b   1.000
_cell.length_c   1.000
_cell.angle_alpha   90.00
_cell.angle_beta   90.00
_cell.angle_gamma   90.00
#
_symmetry.space_group_name_H-M   'P 1'
#
loop_
_entity.id
_entity.type
_entity.pdbx_description
1 polymer ?
#
loop_
_entity_poly.entity_id
_entity_poly.type
_entity_poly.pdbx_seq_one_letter_code
_entity_poly.pdbx_strand_id
1 'polypeptide(L)'
;MESQAGMQADKELLEQGTPVKTIEEDEDNTFIARLKSELNLTVKKRFDKNHTIKDIVSKLYDLQKEDMKNNLINEAANLSPGEFTMAISAVRDQKMEKKERKENSKEYKVNRIQKKRNRNTNERKHLVREGKTYGSQMEFDQQQDPELTTEIPLPFNLDGTECKVFFDLETTGLGRNSDIIQIAAKSYSNSFNRYVIPRVDIQIEASKITGITYSHGTNKMYVRGQIVEPVSLHKALLDFIHF
;
A
#
# COMPACT_ATOMS: atom_id res chain seq x y z
N MET A 1 -10.22 27.98 -14.78
CA MET A 1 -11.58 28.53 -14.57
C MET A 1 -12.01 28.36 -13.12
N GLU A 2 -11.76 27.20 -12.51
CA GLU A 2 -12.01 26.95 -11.06
C GLU A 2 -11.41 28.01 -10.14
N SER A 3 -10.15 28.43 -10.37
CA SER A 3 -9.49 29.42 -9.51
C SER A 3 -10.15 30.81 -9.47
N GLN A 4 -10.93 31.22 -10.48
CA GLN A 4 -11.59 32.55 -10.48
C GLN A 4 -12.92 32.51 -9.72
N ALA A 5 -13.66 31.40 -9.84
CA ALA A 5 -14.90 31.20 -9.10
C ALA A 5 -14.64 31.07 -7.59
N GLY A 6 -13.59 30.35 -7.20
CA GLY A 6 -13.16 30.25 -5.79
C GLY A 6 -12.76 31.60 -5.18
N MET A 7 -12.01 32.43 -5.93
CA MET A 7 -11.61 33.76 -5.45
C MET A 7 -12.81 34.68 -5.21
N GLN A 8 -13.84 34.60 -6.07
CA GLN A 8 -15.05 35.41 -5.94
C GLN A 8 -15.87 34.96 -4.72
N ALA A 9 -16.00 33.64 -4.50
CA ALA A 9 -16.67 33.09 -3.33
C ALA A 9 -15.98 33.50 -2.01
N ASP A 10 -14.65 33.42 -1.95
CA ASP A 10 -13.89 33.83 -0.75
C ASP A 10 -13.95 35.34 -0.48
N LYS A 11 -14.06 36.15 -1.53
CA LYS A 11 -14.28 37.59 -1.42
C LYS A 11 -15.66 37.92 -0.86
N GLU A 12 -16.71 37.24 -1.32
CA GLU A 12 -18.07 37.41 -0.82
C GLU A 12 -18.19 36.98 0.66
N LEU A 13 -17.53 35.88 1.05
CA LEU A 13 -17.48 35.43 2.44
C LEU A 13 -16.72 36.42 3.35
N LEU A 14 -15.67 37.07 2.84
CA LEU A 14 -14.96 38.13 3.55
C LEU A 14 -15.86 39.37 3.75
N GLU A 15 -16.58 39.79 2.72
CA GLU A 15 -17.53 40.91 2.77
C GLU A 15 -18.70 40.64 3.73
N GLN A 16 -19.13 39.38 3.86
CA GLN A 16 -20.12 38.92 4.83
C GLN A 16 -19.56 38.74 6.25
N GLY A 17 -18.31 39.12 6.50
CA GLY A 17 -17.68 39.07 7.83
C GLY A 17 -17.30 37.65 8.30
N THR A 18 -17.27 36.67 7.39
CA THR A 18 -16.94 35.26 7.70
C THR A 18 -15.65 34.86 6.96
N PRO A 19 -14.46 35.28 7.43
CA PRO A 19 -13.21 35.02 6.73
C PRO A 19 -12.88 33.52 6.74
N VAL A 20 -12.60 32.97 5.56
CA VAL A 20 -12.21 31.58 5.37
C VAL A 20 -10.83 31.32 5.99
N LYS A 21 -10.75 30.37 6.93
CA LYS A 21 -9.51 30.01 7.65
C LYS A 21 -8.86 28.73 7.14
N THR A 22 -9.62 27.86 6.47
CA THR A 22 -9.15 26.54 6.05
C THR A 22 -9.79 26.16 4.73
N ILE A 23 -8.97 25.63 3.80
CA ILE A 23 -9.41 25.17 2.48
C ILE A 23 -9.08 23.67 2.34
N GLU A 24 -10.02 22.93 1.76
CA GLU A 24 -9.90 21.52 1.37
C GLU A 24 -10.01 21.42 -0.16
N GLU A 25 -8.91 21.74 -0.86
CA GLU A 25 -8.82 21.63 -2.32
C GLU A 25 -7.52 20.93 -2.73
N ASP A 26 -7.57 20.15 -3.82
CA ASP A 26 -6.41 19.45 -4.35
C ASP A 26 -5.52 20.44 -5.14
N GLU A 27 -4.27 20.53 -4.68
CA GLU A 27 -3.07 20.99 -5.39
C GLU A 27 -2.87 22.42 -5.94
N ASP A 28 -3.77 23.40 -5.83
CA ASP A 28 -3.45 24.75 -6.37
C ASP A 28 -2.73 25.69 -5.37
N ASN A 29 -1.41 25.52 -5.21
CA ASN A 29 -0.56 26.49 -4.50
C ASN A 29 -0.65 27.92 -5.08
N THR A 30 -1.00 28.04 -6.36
CA THR A 30 -1.24 29.31 -7.04
C THR A 30 -2.50 30.02 -6.52
N PHE A 31 -3.53 29.27 -6.11
CA PHE A 31 -4.76 29.84 -5.54
C PHE A 31 -4.49 30.47 -4.16
N ILE A 32 -3.78 29.76 -3.28
CA ILE A 32 -3.38 30.29 -1.96
C ILE A 32 -2.49 31.53 -2.09
N ALA A 33 -1.57 31.53 -3.06
CA ALA A 33 -0.74 32.70 -3.31
C ALA A 33 -1.58 33.93 -3.69
N ARG A 34 -2.64 33.74 -4.50
CA ARG A 34 -3.57 34.80 -4.88
C ARG A 34 -4.46 35.27 -3.74
N LEU A 35 -5.00 34.36 -2.91
CA LEU A 35 -5.75 34.72 -1.71
C LEU A 35 -4.95 35.62 -0.77
N LYS A 36 -3.66 35.32 -0.63
CA LYS A 36 -2.74 36.14 0.17
C LYS A 36 -2.45 37.49 -0.48
N SER A 37 -2.20 37.54 -1.79
CA SER A 37 -1.83 38.78 -2.47
C SER A 37 -3.00 39.73 -2.73
N GLU A 38 -4.19 39.19 -3.03
CA GLU A 38 -5.36 39.98 -3.47
C GLU A 38 -6.36 40.25 -2.34
N LEU A 39 -6.52 39.32 -1.40
CA LEU A 39 -7.50 39.43 -0.30
C LEU A 39 -6.84 39.54 1.09
N ASN A 40 -5.51 39.53 1.17
CA ASN A 40 -4.74 39.52 2.42
C ASN A 40 -5.18 38.41 3.41
N LEU A 41 -5.74 37.31 2.89
CA LEU A 41 -6.23 36.19 3.67
C LEU A 41 -5.12 35.16 3.85
N THR A 42 -4.86 34.77 5.10
CA THR A 42 -3.93 33.69 5.41
C THR A 42 -4.72 32.42 5.71
N VAL A 43 -4.71 31.50 4.75
CA VAL A 43 -5.48 30.25 4.83
C VAL A 43 -4.58 29.05 5.08
N LYS A 44 -5.00 28.14 5.96
CA LYS A 44 -4.29 26.88 6.22
C LYS A 44 -4.88 25.75 5.38
N LYS A 45 -4.04 24.93 4.75
CA LYS A 45 -4.47 23.70 4.08
C LYS A 45 -4.71 22.61 5.12
N ARG A 46 -5.85 21.92 5.05
CA ARG A 46 -6.16 20.79 5.96
C ARG A 46 -5.56 19.47 5.49
N PHE A 47 -5.52 19.25 4.18
CA PHE A 47 -5.03 18.01 3.55
C PHE A 47 -4.08 18.34 2.40
N ASP A 48 -2.80 18.54 2.69
CA ASP A 48 -1.77 18.58 1.64
C ASP A 48 -1.26 17.15 1.40
N LYS A 49 -1.95 16.42 0.51
CA LYS A 49 -1.56 15.04 0.12
C LYS A 49 -0.08 14.97 -0.27
N ASN A 50 0.41 15.98 -1.00
CA ASN A 50 1.82 16.06 -1.41
C ASN A 50 2.76 16.23 -0.23
N HIS A 51 2.38 17.02 0.78
CA HIS A 51 3.15 17.13 2.01
C HIS A 51 3.18 15.82 2.78
N THR A 52 2.02 15.15 2.95
CA THR A 52 1.98 13.84 3.62
C THR A 52 2.79 12.78 2.86
N ILE A 53 2.74 12.77 1.52
CA ILE A 53 3.55 11.85 0.72
C ILE A 53 5.04 12.17 0.88
N LYS A 54 5.43 13.45 0.87
CA LYS A 54 6.82 13.87 1.11
C LYS A 54 7.31 13.47 2.50
N ASP A 55 6.48 13.65 3.53
CA ASP A 55 6.83 13.27 4.90
C ASP A 55 6.97 11.76 5.05
N ILE A 56 6.05 10.99 4.44
CA ILE A 56 6.12 9.52 4.42
C ILE A 56 7.38 9.07 3.68
N VAL A 57 7.65 9.64 2.50
CA VAL A 57 8.84 9.32 1.70
C VAL A 57 10.12 9.68 2.47
N SER A 58 10.17 10.84 3.13
CA SER A 58 11.32 11.24 3.94
C SER A 58 11.56 10.25 5.09
N LYS A 59 10.51 9.91 5.84
CA LYS A 59 10.59 8.93 6.94
C LYS A 59 11.02 7.54 6.45
N LEU A 60 10.52 7.10 5.30
CA LEU A 60 10.94 5.83 4.68
C LEU A 60 12.41 5.86 4.23
N TYR A 61 12.89 7.00 3.72
CA TYR A 61 14.31 7.18 3.40
C TYR A 61 15.20 7.18 4.64
N ASP A 62 14.73 7.76 5.75
CA ASP A 62 15.47 7.75 7.02
C ASP A 62 15.53 6.32 7.61
N LEU A 63 14.42 5.58 7.57
CA LEU A 63 14.39 4.15 7.94
C LEU A 63 15.29 3.30 7.03
N GLN A 64 15.35 3.60 5.73
CA GLN A 64 16.26 2.91 4.81
C GLN A 64 17.74 3.19 5.14
N LYS A 65 18.07 4.40 5.62
CA LYS A 65 19.42 4.72 6.10
C LYS A 65 19.73 4.01 7.42
N GLU A 66 18.75 3.84 8.29
CA GLU A 66 18.88 3.02 9.50
C GLU A 66 19.11 1.55 9.14
N ASP A 67 18.43 1.01 8.13
CA ASP A 67 18.68 -0.36 7.65
C ASP A 67 20.07 -0.53 6.99
N MET A 68 20.61 0.52 6.35
CA MET A 68 22.03 0.53 5.92
C MET A 68 23.00 0.55 7.10
N LYS A 69 22.58 1.09 8.26
CA LYS A 69 23.32 0.94 9.52
C LYS A 69 23.16 -0.46 10.14
N ASN A 70 22.40 -1.40 9.58
CA ASN A 70 22.35 -2.78 10.11
C ASN A 70 23.69 -3.53 9.95
N ASN A 71 24.64 -3.03 9.15
CA ASN A 71 26.05 -3.46 9.23
C ASN A 71 26.74 -3.00 10.53
N LEU A 72 26.31 -1.88 11.11
CA LEU A 72 26.74 -1.35 12.41
C LEU A 72 25.99 -1.99 13.58
N ILE A 73 24.88 -2.71 13.37
CA ILE A 73 24.20 -3.46 14.45
C ILE A 73 25.11 -4.57 14.99
N ASN A 74 25.86 -5.25 14.12
CA ASN A 74 26.84 -6.25 14.55
C ASN A 74 27.92 -5.62 15.44
N GLU A 75 28.44 -4.47 15.04
CA GLU A 75 29.45 -3.71 15.79
C GLU A 75 28.89 -3.14 17.10
N ALA A 76 27.67 -2.60 17.08
CA ALA A 76 26.96 -2.09 18.26
C ALA A 76 26.50 -3.21 19.22
N ALA A 77 26.32 -4.44 18.71
CA ALA A 77 26.00 -5.63 19.49
C ALA A 77 27.24 -6.44 19.89
N ASN A 78 28.47 -5.98 19.58
CA ASN A 78 29.73 -6.72 19.78
C ASN A 78 29.74 -8.13 19.16
N LEU A 79 29.04 -8.32 18.04
CA LEU A 79 28.99 -9.56 17.29
C LEU A 79 29.80 -9.41 16.00
N SER A 80 30.68 -10.36 15.69
CA SER A 80 31.36 -10.36 14.40
C SER A 80 30.36 -10.71 13.29
N PRO A 81 30.27 -9.93 12.20
CA PRO A 81 29.48 -10.32 11.03
C PRO A 81 30.01 -11.66 10.50
N GLY A 82 29.17 -12.70 10.48
CA GLY A 82 29.55 -13.99 9.89
C GLY A 82 29.87 -13.86 8.39
N GLU A 83 30.64 -14.81 7.86
CA GLU A 83 31.13 -14.81 6.47
C GLU A 83 29.99 -14.65 5.43
N PHE A 84 28.86 -15.32 5.67
CA PHE A 84 27.64 -15.19 4.85
C PHE A 84 27.03 -13.78 4.91
N THR A 85 27.03 -13.15 6.08
CA THR A 85 26.48 -11.80 6.28
C THR A 85 27.32 -10.77 5.54
N MET A 86 28.65 -10.90 5.58
CA MET A 86 29.57 -10.02 4.84
C MET A 86 29.42 -10.16 3.32
N ALA A 87 29.28 -11.38 2.81
CA ALA A 87 29.07 -11.60 1.38
C ALA A 87 27.75 -10.98 0.89
N ILE A 88 26.67 -11.13 1.66
CA ILE A 88 25.36 -10.55 1.33
C ILE A 88 25.39 -9.03 1.40
N SER A 89 26.04 -8.44 2.41
CA SER A 89 26.13 -6.99 2.54
C SER A 89 26.96 -6.38 1.39
N ALA A 90 28.10 -6.97 1.04
CA ALA A 90 28.92 -6.50 -0.08
C ALA A 90 28.15 -6.52 -1.43
N VAL A 91 27.34 -7.55 -1.68
CA VAL A 91 26.50 -7.62 -2.89
C VAL A 91 25.41 -6.54 -2.88
N ARG A 92 24.80 -6.29 -1.71
CA ARG A 92 23.79 -5.22 -1.55
C ARG A 92 24.41 -3.84 -1.74
N ASP A 93 25.57 -3.59 -1.16
CA ASP A 93 26.29 -2.32 -1.26
C ASP A 93 26.66 -2.01 -2.71
N GLN A 94 27.21 -3.00 -3.44
CA GLN A 94 27.50 -2.85 -4.87
C GLN A 94 26.24 -2.57 -5.71
N LYS A 95 25.10 -3.15 -5.36
CA LYS A 95 23.83 -2.90 -6.04
C LYS A 95 23.32 -1.48 -5.78
N MET A 96 23.45 -1.02 -4.54
CA MET A 96 23.06 0.34 -4.14
C MET A 96 23.94 1.39 -4.81
N GLU A 97 25.26 1.19 -4.83
CA GLU A 97 26.20 2.10 -5.48
C GLU A 97 25.92 2.21 -6.99
N LYS A 98 25.68 1.07 -7.66
CA LYS A 98 25.29 1.04 -9.08
C LYS A 98 23.97 1.79 -9.33
N LYS A 99 22.99 1.63 -8.45
CA LYS A 99 21.70 2.32 -8.53
C LYS A 99 21.87 3.82 -8.34
N GLU A 100 22.60 4.25 -7.32
CA GLU A 100 22.85 5.65 -7.02
C GLU A 100 23.61 6.34 -8.16
N ARG A 101 24.68 5.71 -8.68
CA ARG A 101 25.42 6.19 -9.85
C ARG A 101 24.52 6.35 -11.07
N LYS A 102 23.61 5.39 -11.30
CA LYS A 102 22.65 5.45 -12.41
C LYS A 102 21.65 6.58 -12.21
N GLU A 103 21.06 6.73 -11.02
CA GLU A 103 20.06 7.76 -10.72
C GLU A 103 20.63 9.18 -10.74
N ASN A 104 21.90 9.33 -10.34
CA ASN A 104 22.61 10.59 -10.38
C ASN A 104 23.12 10.96 -11.78
N SER A 105 23.15 10.02 -12.73
CA SER A 105 23.57 10.28 -14.10
C SER A 105 22.66 11.29 -14.79
N LYS A 106 23.26 12.15 -15.64
CA LYS A 106 22.51 13.13 -16.44
C LYS A 106 21.51 12.44 -17.36
N GLU A 107 21.92 11.33 -17.98
CA GLU A 107 21.08 10.55 -18.90
C GLU A 107 19.82 10.02 -18.23
N TYR A 108 19.93 9.46 -17.01
CA TYR A 108 18.76 9.01 -16.25
C TYR A 108 17.80 10.15 -15.93
N LYS A 109 18.33 11.31 -15.50
CA LYS A 109 17.52 12.50 -15.19
C LYS A 109 16.80 13.04 -16.43
N VAL A 110 17.48 13.09 -17.58
CA VAL A 110 16.91 13.50 -18.87
C VAL A 110 15.81 12.54 -19.32
N ASN A 111 16.09 11.23 -19.29
CA ASN A 111 15.13 10.20 -19.64
C ASN A 111 13.89 10.24 -18.74
N ARG A 112 14.05 10.51 -17.44
CA ARG A 112 12.93 10.68 -16.50
C ARG A 112 12.03 11.86 -16.89
N ILE A 113 12.62 13.00 -17.23
CA ILE A 113 11.88 14.20 -17.65
C ILE A 113 11.13 13.93 -18.96
N GLN A 114 11.78 13.29 -19.93
CA GLN A 114 11.16 12.95 -21.21
C GLN A 114 9.99 11.97 -21.03
N LYS A 115 10.16 10.93 -20.21
CA LYS A 115 9.07 9.99 -19.86
C LYS A 115 7.89 10.70 -19.20
N LYS A 116 8.15 11.65 -18.29
CA LYS A 116 7.09 12.47 -17.66
C LYS A 116 6.33 13.31 -18.69
N ARG A 117 7.04 13.96 -19.62
CA ARG A 117 6.42 14.73 -20.72
C ARG A 117 5.55 13.85 -21.60
N ASN A 118 6.04 12.66 -21.98
CA ASN A 118 5.30 11.73 -22.83
C ASN A 118 4.03 11.23 -22.12
N ARG A 119 4.11 10.90 -20.83
CA ARG A 119 2.95 10.50 -20.02
C ARG A 119 1.87 11.60 -20.01
N ASN A 120 2.26 12.83 -19.66
CA ASN A 120 1.31 13.96 -19.63
C ASN A 120 0.70 14.23 -21.02
N THR A 121 1.46 14.00 -22.09
CA THR A 121 0.96 14.17 -23.46
C THR A 121 -0.07 13.10 -23.81
N ASN A 122 0.17 11.86 -23.41
CA ASN A 122 -0.76 10.75 -23.63
C ASN A 122 -2.04 10.89 -22.81
N GLU A 123 -1.94 11.30 -21.54
CA GLU A 123 -3.10 11.59 -20.69
C GLU A 123 -3.98 12.69 -21.31
N ARG A 124 -3.37 13.80 -21.78
CA ARG A 124 -4.10 14.85 -22.50
C ARG A 124 -4.78 14.35 -23.78
N LYS A 125 -4.13 13.49 -24.56
CA LYS A 125 -4.73 12.91 -25.78
C LYS A 125 -5.92 11.99 -25.44
N HIS A 126 -5.84 11.23 -24.35
CA HIS A 126 -6.94 10.39 -23.89
C HIS A 126 -8.14 11.23 -23.44
N LEU A 127 -7.90 12.26 -22.63
CA LEU A 127 -8.94 13.21 -22.19
C LEU A 127 -9.64 13.92 -23.36
N VAL A 128 -8.90 14.27 -24.41
CA VAL A 128 -9.48 14.91 -25.62
C VAL A 128 -10.30 13.90 -26.44
N ARG A 129 -9.86 12.64 -26.52
CA ARG A 129 -10.55 11.58 -27.28
C ARG A 129 -11.84 11.11 -26.61
N GLU A 130 -11.91 11.18 -25.28
CA GLU A 130 -13.09 10.74 -24.52
C GLU A 130 -14.23 11.78 -24.54
N GLY A 131 -14.05 12.98 -25.09
CA GLY A 131 -15.11 14.00 -25.14
C GLY A 131 -15.59 14.46 -23.76
N LYS A 132 -16.50 15.44 -23.70
CA LYS A 132 -17.12 15.90 -22.44
C LYS A 132 -18.04 14.82 -21.86
N THR A 133 -17.47 13.83 -21.18
CA THR A 133 -18.24 12.72 -20.57
C THR A 133 -18.78 13.05 -19.17
N TYR A 134 -18.35 14.17 -18.58
CA TYR A 134 -18.83 14.64 -17.28
C TYR A 134 -19.17 16.13 -17.35
N GLY A 135 -20.35 16.44 -17.88
CA GLY A 135 -21.02 17.70 -17.59
C GLY A 135 -21.79 17.56 -16.27
N SER A 136 -21.66 18.52 -15.37
CA SER A 136 -22.60 18.69 -14.26
C SER A 136 -24.02 18.81 -14.82
N GLN A 137 -24.96 18.03 -14.26
CA GLN A 137 -26.38 17.83 -14.70
C GLN A 137 -26.64 16.79 -15.81
N MET A 138 -26.02 15.61 -15.74
CA MET A 138 -26.65 14.41 -16.33
C MET A 138 -27.56 13.76 -15.28
N GLU A 139 -28.82 14.19 -15.32
CA GLU A 139 -29.93 13.69 -14.51
C GLU A 139 -30.25 12.24 -14.92
N PHE A 140 -30.32 11.33 -13.95
CA PHE A 140 -30.73 9.94 -14.16
C PHE A 140 -32.24 9.90 -14.43
N ASP A 141 -32.62 9.65 -15.68
CA ASP A 141 -34.01 9.34 -16.02
C ASP A 141 -34.32 7.91 -15.55
N GLN A 142 -35.08 7.78 -14.48
CA GLN A 142 -35.47 6.50 -13.89
C GLN A 142 -36.63 5.90 -14.68
N GLN A 143 -36.35 4.90 -15.51
CA GLN A 143 -37.32 3.85 -15.80
C GLN A 143 -36.91 2.60 -15.04
N GLN A 144 -37.62 2.34 -13.93
CA GLN A 144 -37.47 1.13 -13.14
C GLN A 144 -38.17 -0.02 -13.87
N ASP A 145 -37.40 -1.03 -14.31
CA ASP A 145 -37.89 -2.35 -14.67
C ASP A 145 -38.00 -3.19 -13.37
N PRO A 146 -39.18 -3.70 -12.97
CA PRO A 146 -39.40 -4.22 -11.62
C PRO A 146 -38.97 -5.68 -11.41
N GLU A 147 -38.37 -6.38 -12.37
CA GLU A 147 -38.34 -7.85 -12.32
C GLU A 147 -36.96 -8.54 -12.33
N LEU A 148 -35.87 -7.86 -11.96
CA LEU A 148 -34.58 -8.52 -11.78
C LEU A 148 -33.71 -7.90 -10.67
N THR A 149 -34.19 -7.93 -9.43
CA THR A 149 -33.33 -7.70 -8.25
C THR A 149 -33.30 -8.95 -7.39
N THR A 150 -32.49 -9.93 -7.77
CA THR A 150 -31.90 -10.80 -6.75
C THR A 150 -31.04 -9.91 -5.86
N GLU A 151 -31.53 -9.61 -4.66
CA GLU A 151 -30.82 -8.81 -3.67
C GLU A 151 -29.41 -9.39 -3.48
N ILE A 152 -28.41 -8.61 -3.87
CA ILE A 152 -27.02 -8.90 -3.51
C ILE A 152 -26.98 -8.87 -1.98
N PRO A 153 -26.48 -9.92 -1.29
CA PRO A 153 -26.37 -9.90 0.16
C PRO A 153 -25.65 -8.63 0.58
N LEU A 154 -26.31 -7.81 1.39
CA LEU A 154 -25.71 -6.60 1.94
C LEU A 154 -24.44 -7.01 2.69
N PRO A 155 -23.32 -6.28 2.52
CA PRO A 155 -22.11 -6.53 3.30
C PRO A 155 -22.50 -6.49 4.78
N PHE A 156 -22.17 -7.56 5.51
CA PHE A 156 -22.38 -7.63 6.95
C PHE A 156 -21.81 -6.36 7.58
N ASN A 157 -22.69 -5.53 8.16
CA ASN A 157 -22.27 -4.39 8.95
C ASN A 157 -21.63 -4.96 10.22
N LEU A 158 -20.29 -4.92 10.27
CA LEU A 158 -19.58 -5.11 11.52
C LEU A 158 -19.89 -3.89 12.39
N ASP A 159 -20.53 -4.12 13.54
CA ASP A 159 -20.97 -3.10 14.47
C ASP A 159 -19.79 -2.22 14.95
N GLY A 160 -19.51 -1.13 14.23
CA GLY A 160 -18.81 0.07 14.70
C GLY A 160 -17.35 -0.05 15.18
N THR A 161 -16.79 -1.24 15.37
CA THR A 161 -15.37 -1.43 15.71
C THR A 161 -14.59 -1.92 14.50
N GLU A 162 -13.89 -0.99 13.84
CA GLU A 162 -12.94 -1.31 12.78
C GLU A 162 -11.78 -2.14 13.37
N CYS A 163 -11.88 -3.46 13.30
CA CYS A 163 -10.85 -4.37 13.78
C CYS A 163 -9.83 -4.60 12.66
N LYS A 164 -8.64 -3.99 12.80
CA LYS A 164 -7.52 -4.23 11.88
C LYS A 164 -6.93 -5.61 12.17
N VAL A 165 -6.99 -6.48 11.16
CA VAL A 165 -6.39 -7.81 11.20
C VAL A 165 -5.25 -7.87 10.19
N PHE A 166 -4.06 -8.19 10.67
CA PHE A 166 -2.93 -8.54 9.81
C PHE A 166 -2.93 -10.05 9.64
N PHE A 167 -2.80 -10.53 8.41
CA PHE A 167 -2.72 -11.96 8.13
C PHE A 167 -1.62 -12.24 7.12
N ASP A 168 -1.10 -13.46 7.18
CA ASP A 168 -0.11 -13.99 6.26
C ASP A 168 -0.37 -15.47 5.99
N LEU A 169 0.05 -15.92 4.82
CA LEU A 169 -0.17 -17.28 4.34
C LEU A 169 1.15 -17.92 3.92
N GLU A 170 1.38 -19.14 4.39
CA GLU A 170 2.44 -19.99 3.86
C GLU A 170 1.84 -21.00 2.89
N THR A 171 2.56 -21.30 1.82
CA THR A 171 2.08 -22.18 0.74
C THR A 171 3.09 -23.28 0.41
N THR A 172 2.62 -24.32 -0.30
CA THR A 172 3.52 -25.38 -0.82
C THR A 172 4.48 -24.88 -1.91
N GLY A 173 4.25 -23.68 -2.46
CA GLY A 173 5.03 -23.06 -3.54
C GLY A 173 4.39 -21.76 -4.07
N LEU A 174 4.94 -21.21 -5.16
CA LEU A 174 4.47 -19.95 -5.77
C LEU A 174 3.46 -20.13 -6.91
N GLY A 175 3.17 -21.37 -7.30
CA GLY A 175 2.27 -21.66 -8.42
C GLY A 175 0.80 -21.52 -8.05
N ARG A 176 -0.09 -21.39 -9.06
CA ARG A 176 -1.55 -21.34 -8.87
C ARG A 176 -2.16 -22.61 -8.28
N ASN A 177 -1.44 -23.73 -8.39
CA ASN A 177 -1.85 -25.03 -7.84
C ASN A 177 -1.20 -25.31 -6.47
N SER A 178 -0.59 -24.30 -5.85
CA SER A 178 -0.01 -24.44 -4.52
C SER A 178 -1.11 -24.46 -3.48
N ASP A 179 -0.94 -25.29 -2.46
CA ASP A 179 -1.88 -25.36 -1.33
C ASP A 179 -1.41 -24.42 -0.23
N ILE A 180 -2.36 -23.88 0.54
CA ILE A 180 -2.08 -23.17 1.78
C ILE A 180 -1.69 -24.19 2.85
N ILE A 181 -0.56 -23.98 3.53
CA ILE A 181 -0.04 -24.86 4.59
C ILE A 181 -0.03 -24.19 5.97
N GLN A 182 -0.16 -22.87 6.03
CA GLN A 182 -0.37 -22.15 7.28
C GLN A 182 -1.22 -20.91 7.04
N ILE A 183 -2.13 -20.63 7.96
CA ILE A 183 -2.85 -19.37 8.07
C ILE A 183 -2.48 -18.76 9.42
N ALA A 184 -1.86 -17.58 9.40
CA ALA A 184 -1.54 -16.81 10.59
C ALA A 184 -2.23 -15.45 10.53
N ALA A 185 -2.82 -15.03 11.64
CA ALA A 185 -3.37 -13.70 11.73
C ALA A 185 -3.24 -13.12 13.13
N LYS A 186 -3.24 -11.79 13.20
CA LYS A 186 -3.09 -11.03 14.44
C LYS A 186 -4.00 -9.81 14.40
N SER A 187 -4.83 -9.68 15.43
CA SER A 187 -5.52 -8.44 15.77
C SER A 187 -4.87 -7.81 17.01
N TYR A 188 -5.40 -6.67 17.49
CA TYR A 188 -4.88 -6.02 18.69
C TYR A 188 -4.84 -6.94 19.92
N SER A 189 -5.90 -7.74 20.13
CA SER A 189 -6.04 -8.61 21.31
C SER A 189 -5.81 -10.09 20.98
N ASN A 190 -6.18 -10.55 19.79
CA ASN A 190 -6.24 -11.97 19.47
C ASN A 190 -5.12 -12.38 18.49
N SER A 191 -4.75 -13.65 18.50
CA SER A 191 -3.84 -14.25 17.51
C SER A 191 -4.39 -15.57 17.01
N PHE A 192 -4.23 -15.80 15.73
CA PHE A 192 -4.61 -17.01 15.03
C PHE A 192 -3.39 -17.64 14.40
N ASN A 193 -3.25 -18.95 14.56
CA ASN A 193 -2.23 -19.72 13.87
C ASN A 193 -2.74 -21.15 13.66
N ARG A 194 -2.88 -21.55 12.41
CA ARG A 194 -3.30 -22.90 12.03
C ARG A 194 -2.44 -23.43 10.89
N TYR A 195 -2.01 -24.67 11.07
CA TYR A 195 -1.32 -25.46 10.06
C TYR A 195 -2.31 -26.31 9.29
N VAL A 196 -2.12 -26.42 7.98
CA VAL A 196 -3.07 -27.07 7.07
C VAL A 196 -2.39 -28.25 6.38
N ILE A 197 -3.07 -29.39 6.35
CA ILE A 197 -2.63 -30.58 5.62
C ILE A 197 -2.60 -30.27 4.11
N PRO A 198 -1.44 -30.28 3.44
CA PRO A 198 -1.37 -30.08 2.01
C PRO A 198 -1.80 -31.33 1.25
N ARG A 199 -2.33 -31.16 0.03
CA ARG A 199 -2.63 -32.27 -0.90
C ARG A 199 -1.44 -32.58 -1.81
N VAL A 200 -0.54 -31.62 -1.98
CA VAL A 200 0.67 -31.72 -2.80
C VAL A 200 1.91 -31.54 -1.94
N ASP A 201 3.03 -32.12 -2.36
CA ASP A 201 4.29 -31.96 -1.64
C ASP A 201 4.70 -30.48 -1.55
N ILE A 202 5.25 -30.09 -0.40
CA ILE A 202 5.84 -28.77 -0.21
C ILE A 202 7.15 -28.72 -1.01
N GLN A 203 7.28 -27.72 -1.90
CA GLN A 203 8.49 -27.53 -2.68
C GLN A 203 9.69 -27.32 -1.76
N ILE A 204 10.85 -27.83 -2.17
CA ILE A 204 12.09 -27.74 -1.38
C ILE A 204 12.41 -26.28 -1.02
N GLU A 205 12.26 -25.35 -1.96
CA GLU A 205 12.52 -23.92 -1.71
C GLU A 205 11.48 -23.30 -0.76
N ALA A 206 10.20 -23.68 -0.87
CA ALA A 206 9.18 -23.26 0.08
C ALA A 206 9.47 -23.80 1.49
N SER A 207 9.90 -25.06 1.61
CA SER A 207 10.30 -25.65 2.90
C SER A 207 11.51 -24.94 3.51
N LYS A 208 12.50 -24.54 2.70
CA LYS A 208 13.68 -23.78 3.17
C LYS A 208 13.30 -22.40 3.71
N ILE A 209 12.36 -21.71 3.04
CA ILE A 209 11.94 -20.37 3.42
C ILE A 209 11.07 -20.41 4.68
N THR A 210 10.05 -21.27 4.68
CA THR A 210 9.05 -21.33 5.75
C THR A 210 9.51 -22.15 6.96
N GLY A 211 10.42 -23.10 6.73
CA GLY A 211 10.81 -24.11 7.72
C GLY A 211 9.75 -25.20 7.92
N ILE A 212 8.71 -25.26 7.09
CA ILE A 212 7.62 -26.23 7.20
C ILE A 212 7.88 -27.41 6.29
N THR A 213 7.74 -28.63 6.83
CA THR A 213 7.76 -29.86 6.04
C THR A 213 6.57 -30.74 6.40
N TYR A 214 6.12 -31.56 5.44
CA TYR A 214 5.02 -32.49 5.63
C TYR A 214 5.40 -33.87 5.09
N SER A 215 5.10 -34.91 5.86
CA SER A 215 5.33 -36.30 5.48
C SER A 215 4.01 -37.00 5.21
N HIS A 216 3.64 -37.16 3.94
CA HIS A 216 2.41 -37.87 3.54
C HIS A 216 2.36 -39.32 4.03
N GLY A 217 3.50 -40.01 4.14
CA GLY A 217 3.55 -41.39 4.62
C GLY A 217 3.23 -41.54 6.11
N THR A 218 3.48 -40.50 6.92
CA THR A 218 3.25 -40.53 8.36
C THR A 218 2.13 -39.59 8.83
N ASN A 219 1.59 -38.77 7.92
CA ASN A 219 0.66 -37.67 8.19
C ASN A 219 1.15 -36.73 9.31
N LYS A 220 2.45 -36.44 9.32
CA LYS A 220 3.06 -35.53 10.30
C LYS A 220 3.54 -34.26 9.62
N MET A 221 3.21 -33.13 10.23
CA MET A 221 3.77 -31.82 9.88
C MET A 221 4.87 -31.45 10.86
N TYR A 222 5.93 -30.84 10.35
CA TYR A 222 7.04 -30.34 11.15
C TYR A 222 7.28 -28.87 10.83
N VAL A 223 7.53 -28.08 11.87
CA VAL A 223 7.93 -26.68 11.77
C VAL A 223 9.29 -26.56 12.42
N ARG A 224 10.32 -26.30 11.60
CA ARG A 224 11.72 -26.24 12.04
C ARG A 224 12.15 -27.48 12.84
N GLY A 225 11.67 -28.65 12.42
CA GLY A 225 11.95 -29.95 13.05
C GLY A 225 11.04 -30.32 14.23
N GLN A 226 10.17 -29.42 14.71
CA GLN A 226 9.21 -29.72 15.77
C GLN A 226 7.89 -30.20 15.17
N ILE A 227 7.33 -31.28 15.73
CA ILE A 227 6.03 -31.81 15.30
C ILE A 227 4.94 -30.81 15.68
N VAL A 228 4.08 -30.49 14.72
CA VAL A 228 2.86 -29.71 14.93
C VAL A 228 1.66 -30.50 14.43
N GLU A 229 0.48 -30.23 14.99
CA GLU A 229 -0.77 -30.86 14.58
C GLU A 229 -1.42 -30.06 13.45
N PRO A 230 -1.48 -30.58 12.21
CA PRO A 230 -2.16 -29.90 11.12
C PRO A 230 -3.64 -30.26 11.08
N VAL A 231 -4.48 -29.36 10.57
CA VAL A 231 -5.91 -29.59 10.35
C VAL A 231 -6.24 -29.61 8.85
N SER A 232 -7.43 -30.06 8.48
CA SER A 232 -7.90 -29.90 7.10
C SER A 232 -8.11 -28.42 6.77
N LEU A 233 -7.94 -28.04 5.50
CA LEU A 233 -8.15 -26.66 5.05
C LEU A 233 -9.54 -26.13 5.43
N HIS A 234 -10.56 -26.96 5.25
CA HIS A 234 -11.94 -26.62 5.63
C HIS A 234 -12.06 -26.25 7.11
N LYS A 235 -11.45 -27.03 8.00
CA LYS A 235 -11.44 -26.74 9.44
C LYS A 235 -10.66 -25.47 9.76
N ALA A 236 -9.49 -25.26 9.13
CA ALA A 236 -8.72 -24.04 9.35
C ALA A 236 -9.49 -22.77 8.93
N LEU A 237 -10.23 -22.82 7.82
CA LEU A 237 -11.04 -21.70 7.36
C LEU A 237 -12.25 -21.45 8.27
N LEU A 238 -12.91 -22.50 8.78
CA LEU A 238 -13.96 -22.34 9.78
C LEU A 238 -13.42 -21.73 11.08
N ASP A 239 -12.30 -22.25 11.59
CA ASP A 239 -11.62 -21.69 12.75
C ASP A 239 -11.25 -20.21 12.51
N PHE A 240 -10.88 -19.83 11.28
CA PHE A 240 -10.53 -18.46 10.90
C PHE A 240 -11.73 -17.52 10.78
N ILE A 241 -12.90 -18.01 10.32
CA ILE A 241 -14.14 -17.23 10.31
C ILE A 241 -14.60 -16.90 11.75
N HIS A 242 -14.30 -17.78 12.70
CA HIS A 242 -14.61 -17.59 14.12
C HIS A 242 -13.59 -16.73 14.88
N PHE A 243 -12.42 -16.48 14.29
CA PHE A 243 -11.34 -15.66 14.87
C PHE A 243 -11.59 -14.17 14.65
#